data_AF-A0A1Q9JST8-F1
#
_entry.id   AF-A0A1Q9JST8-F1
#
_cell.length_a   1.000
_cell.length_b   1.000
_cell.length_c   1.000
_cell.angle_alpha   90.00
_cell.angle_beta   90.00
_cell.angle_gamma   90.00
#
_symmetry.space_group_name_H-M   'P 1'
#
loop_
_entity.id
_entity.type
_entity.pdbx_description
1 polymer ?
#
loop_
_entity_poly.entity_id
_entity_poly.type
_entity_poly.pdbx_seq_one_letter_code
_entity_poly.pdbx_strand_id
1 'polypeptide(L)'
;MNAYGFKISDIKGEMRVVNLAKQLTGLYEPFKDYLRKTGLEETEVNFEEWIKGYFQIGNHHGLAALITAMINEKEGLELCCNDDYEIIYFPAVIPWQTNERMRNMTKDQLDNIFHKWIGMLTDEEITIQAFDFD
;
A
#
# COMPACT_ATOMS: atom_id res chain seq x y z
N MET A 1 15.65 12.58 -2.68
CA MET A 1 14.18 12.86 -2.71
C MET A 1 13.65 12.64 -1.31
N ASN A 2 12.88 13.58 -0.76
CA ASN A 2 12.35 13.46 0.60
C ASN A 2 10.93 12.90 0.54
N ALA A 3 10.67 11.84 1.29
CA ALA A 3 9.40 11.13 1.31
C ALA A 3 8.90 10.97 2.75
N TYR A 4 7.63 11.23 3.01
CA TYR A 4 7.06 11.07 4.36
C TYR A 4 6.10 9.88 4.39
N GLY A 5 6.38 8.88 5.23
CA GLY A 5 5.70 7.59 5.14
C GLY A 5 6.13 6.58 6.19
N PHE A 6 5.92 5.30 5.89
CA PHE A 6 6.34 4.19 6.74
C PHE A 6 6.92 3.03 5.91
N LYS A 7 7.76 2.21 6.55
CA LYS A 7 8.37 1.02 5.95
C LYS A 7 7.54 -0.21 6.26
N ILE A 8 7.23 -0.98 5.24
CA ILE A 8 6.57 -2.28 5.37
C ILE A 8 7.57 -3.31 5.92
N SER A 9 8.84 -3.21 5.53
CA SER A 9 9.93 -4.07 6.00
C SER A 9 10.17 -4.01 7.52
N ASP A 10 9.67 -2.97 8.19
CA ASP A 10 9.73 -2.86 9.66
C ASP A 10 8.71 -3.78 10.35
N ILE A 11 7.69 -4.28 9.64
CA ILE A 11 6.73 -5.27 10.15
C ILE A 11 7.42 -6.64 10.18
N LYS A 12 7.60 -7.23 11.36
CA LYS A 12 8.33 -8.51 11.53
C LYS A 12 7.43 -9.73 11.66
N GLY A 13 6.12 -9.54 11.89
CA GLY A 13 5.12 -10.60 12.03
C GLY A 13 4.20 -10.80 10.82
N GLU A 14 3.15 -11.60 11.04
CA GLU A 14 2.09 -11.83 10.07
C GLU A 14 1.35 -10.52 9.76
N MET A 15 1.18 -10.23 8.48
CA MET A 15 0.50 -9.03 8.02
C MET A 15 -0.89 -9.40 7.49
N ARG A 16 -1.91 -8.69 7.95
CA ARG A 16 -3.33 -9.00 7.66
C ARG A 16 -3.77 -8.60 6.24
N VAL A 17 -2.85 -8.53 5.28
CA VAL A 17 -3.04 -7.97 3.93
C VAL A 17 -4.09 -8.74 3.15
N VAL A 18 -4.09 -10.07 3.21
CA VAL A 18 -5.07 -10.90 2.48
C VAL A 18 -6.49 -10.57 2.92
N ASN A 19 -6.71 -10.51 4.24
CA ASN A 19 -8.02 -10.21 4.82
C ASN A 19 -8.47 -8.80 4.48
N LEU A 20 -7.55 -7.83 4.52
CA LEU A 20 -7.85 -6.45 4.16
C LEU A 20 -8.16 -6.31 2.66
N ALA A 21 -7.39 -6.95 1.78
CA ALA A 21 -7.64 -6.91 0.33
C ALA A 21 -9.04 -7.47 0.01
N LYS A 22 -9.41 -8.60 0.63
CA LYS A 22 -10.74 -9.22 0.54
C LYS A 22 -11.88 -8.31 0.96
N GLN A 23 -11.71 -7.58 2.06
CA GLN A 23 -12.79 -6.80 2.68
C GLN A 23 -12.89 -5.38 2.13
N LEU A 24 -11.77 -4.80 1.73
CA LEU A 24 -11.65 -3.37 1.53
C LEU A 24 -11.45 -2.96 0.08
N THR A 25 -11.30 -3.86 -0.90
CA THR A 25 -10.96 -3.40 -2.25
C THR A 25 -11.58 -4.20 -3.37
N GLY A 26 -11.79 -3.52 -4.51
CA GLY A 26 -11.98 -4.20 -5.79
C GLY A 26 -10.72 -4.94 -6.25
N LEU A 27 -9.56 -4.68 -5.64
CA LEU A 27 -8.27 -5.32 -5.97
C LEU A 27 -8.24 -6.83 -5.69
N TYR A 28 -9.19 -7.36 -4.92
CA TYR A 28 -9.33 -8.80 -4.74
C TYR A 28 -9.94 -9.51 -5.97
N GLU A 29 -10.70 -8.80 -6.81
CA GLU A 29 -11.29 -9.38 -8.03
C GLU A 29 -10.23 -9.78 -9.08
N PRO A 30 -9.19 -8.98 -9.37
CA PRO A 30 -8.05 -9.41 -10.17
C PRO A 30 -7.40 -10.72 -9.70
N PHE A 31 -7.32 -10.96 -8.38
CA PHE A 31 -6.83 -12.22 -7.84
C PHE A 31 -7.79 -13.39 -8.11
N LYS A 32 -9.10 -13.20 -7.89
CA LYS A 32 -10.10 -14.22 -8.26
C LYS A 32 -10.08 -14.57 -9.74
N ASP A 33 -9.87 -13.57 -10.59
CA ASP A 33 -9.72 -13.76 -12.03
C ASP A 33 -8.45 -14.55 -12.37
N TYR A 34 -7.35 -14.29 -11.67
CA TYR A 34 -6.12 -15.06 -11.79
C TYR A 34 -6.32 -16.53 -11.39
N LEU A 35 -6.98 -16.79 -10.25
CA LEU A 35 -7.31 -18.15 -9.80
C LEU A 35 -8.15 -18.89 -10.86
N ARG A 36 -9.19 -18.24 -11.38
CA ARG A 36 -10.06 -18.83 -12.43
C ARG A 36 -9.31 -19.17 -13.71
N LYS A 37 -8.36 -18.33 -14.13
CA LYS A 37 -7.55 -18.55 -15.35
C LYS A 37 -6.50 -19.64 -15.20
N THR A 38 -5.99 -19.82 -13.99
CA THR A 38 -4.92 -20.79 -13.69
C THR A 38 -5.45 -22.12 -13.16
N GLY A 39 -6.70 -22.17 -12.71
CA GLY A 39 -7.29 -23.34 -12.06
C GLY A 39 -6.78 -23.56 -10.63
N LEU A 40 -6.17 -22.54 -10.02
CA LEU A 40 -5.65 -22.59 -8.66
C LEU A 40 -6.77 -22.40 -7.63
N GLU A 41 -6.60 -23.01 -6.46
CA GLU A 41 -7.48 -22.80 -5.31
C GLU A 41 -7.18 -21.48 -4.59
N GLU A 42 -8.19 -20.94 -3.91
CA GLU A 42 -8.02 -19.74 -3.08
C GLU A 42 -7.29 -20.08 -1.78
N THR A 43 -5.97 -19.91 -1.79
CA THR A 43 -5.10 -20.12 -0.63
C THR A 43 -4.26 -18.88 -0.36
N GLU A 44 -3.78 -18.74 0.87
CA GLU A 44 -2.87 -17.65 1.26
C GLU A 44 -1.57 -17.70 0.45
N VAL A 45 -1.00 -18.90 0.26
CA VAL A 45 0.20 -19.11 -0.56
C VAL A 45 -0.01 -18.63 -2.01
N ASN A 46 -1.15 -18.95 -2.62
CA ASN A 46 -1.45 -18.49 -3.98
C ASN A 46 -1.68 -16.97 -4.04
N PHE A 47 -2.21 -16.38 -2.97
CA PHE A 47 -2.34 -14.93 -2.86
C PHE A 47 -0.98 -14.24 -2.72
N GLU A 48 -0.10 -14.73 -1.85
CA GLU A 48 1.26 -14.24 -1.71
C GLU A 48 2.05 -14.33 -3.01
N GLU A 49 1.93 -15.45 -3.74
CA GLU A 49 2.58 -15.61 -5.04
C GLU A 49 2.03 -14.63 -6.07
N TRP A 50 0.71 -14.43 -6.09
CA TRP A 50 0.07 -13.44 -6.94
C TRP A 50 0.54 -12.01 -6.62
N ILE A 51 0.69 -11.65 -5.34
CA ILE A 51 1.19 -10.34 -4.90
C ILE A 51 2.56 -10.06 -5.49
N LYS A 52 3.48 -11.03 -5.54
CA LYS A 52 4.83 -10.82 -6.10
C LYS A 52 4.78 -10.32 -7.55
N GLY A 53 3.76 -10.72 -8.30
CA GLY A 53 3.49 -10.26 -9.67
C GLY A 53 2.51 -9.09 -9.76
N TYR A 54 1.98 -8.58 -8.64
CA TYR A 54 1.09 -7.42 -8.64
C TYR A 54 1.87 -6.20 -9.11
N PHE A 55 1.27 -5.46 -10.04
CA PHE A 55 1.87 -4.29 -10.66
C PHE A 55 0.89 -3.12 -10.60
N GLN A 56 1.38 -1.97 -10.16
CA GLN A 56 0.65 -0.71 -10.24
C GLN A 56 1.33 0.28 -11.19
N ILE A 57 0.56 1.30 -11.60
CA ILE A 57 1.07 2.42 -12.41
C ILE A 57 2.28 3.05 -11.69
N GLY A 58 3.35 3.33 -12.42
CA GLY A 58 4.61 3.87 -11.87
C GLY A 58 5.76 2.86 -11.79
N ASN A 59 5.58 1.67 -12.36
CA ASN A 59 6.58 0.59 -12.36
C ASN A 59 6.87 -0.01 -10.97
N HIS A 60 5.86 0.07 -10.10
CA HIS A 60 5.93 -0.47 -8.75
C HIS A 60 5.25 -1.83 -8.64
N HIS A 61 5.86 -2.76 -7.91
CA HIS A 61 5.42 -4.14 -7.83
C HIS A 61 5.42 -4.70 -6.40
N GLY A 62 4.77 -5.86 -6.24
CA GLY A 62 4.82 -6.59 -4.99
C GLY A 62 3.88 -6.05 -3.91
N LEU A 63 4.26 -6.31 -2.66
CA LEU A 63 3.44 -6.04 -1.49
C LEU A 63 3.23 -4.54 -1.26
N ALA A 64 4.27 -3.73 -1.42
CA ALA A 64 4.19 -2.29 -1.27
C ALA A 64 3.23 -1.66 -2.28
N ALA A 65 3.29 -2.12 -3.52
CA ALA A 65 2.36 -1.70 -4.55
C ALA A 65 0.91 -2.05 -4.21
N LEU A 66 0.65 -3.28 -3.73
CA LEU A 66 -0.71 -3.68 -3.37
C LEU A 66 -1.25 -2.82 -2.21
N ILE A 67 -0.50 -2.67 -1.13
CA ILE A 67 -0.96 -1.91 0.05
C ILE A 67 -1.16 -0.43 -0.32
N THR A 68 -0.26 0.18 -1.10
CA THR A 68 -0.45 1.55 -1.60
C THR A 68 -1.72 1.68 -2.42
N ALA A 69 -1.99 0.74 -3.33
CA ALA A 69 -3.22 0.74 -4.11
C ALA A 69 -4.48 0.60 -3.23
N MET A 70 -4.43 -0.22 -2.19
CA MET A 70 -5.54 -0.37 -1.24
C MET A 70 -5.83 0.93 -0.48
N ILE A 71 -4.79 1.61 0.01
CA ILE A 71 -4.93 2.90 0.71
C ILE A 71 -5.49 3.94 -0.27
N ASN A 72 -4.95 4.02 -1.47
CA ASN A 72 -5.37 4.97 -2.49
C ASN A 72 -6.84 4.76 -2.89
N GLU A 73 -7.29 3.53 -3.13
CA GLU A 73 -8.68 3.21 -3.45
C GLU A 73 -9.63 3.61 -2.33
N LYS A 74 -9.30 3.29 -1.08
CA LYS A 74 -10.19 3.51 0.06
C LYS A 74 -10.20 4.94 0.59
N GLU A 75 -9.06 5.61 0.56
CA GLU A 75 -8.90 6.96 1.08
C GLU A 75 -8.92 8.02 -0.02
N GLY A 76 -9.05 7.64 -1.29
CA GLY A 76 -9.03 8.61 -2.40
C GLY A 76 -7.72 9.41 -2.45
N LEU A 77 -6.59 8.73 -2.28
CA LEU A 77 -5.25 9.31 -2.28
C LEU A 77 -4.46 8.86 -3.52
N GLU A 78 -3.31 9.49 -3.72
CA GLU A 78 -2.31 9.23 -4.75
C GLU A 78 -0.94 9.05 -4.07
N LEU A 79 -0.88 8.20 -3.06
CA LEU A 79 0.38 7.80 -2.42
C LEU A 79 1.26 7.03 -3.41
N CYS A 80 2.57 7.09 -3.18
CA CYS A 80 3.56 6.29 -3.92
C CYS A 80 4.14 5.22 -3.00
N CYS A 81 4.80 4.23 -3.61
CA CYS A 81 5.70 3.34 -2.88
C CYS A 81 7.09 3.34 -3.51
N ASN A 82 8.06 2.84 -2.76
CA ASN A 82 9.37 2.48 -3.28
C ASN A 82 9.59 1.01 -2.99
N ASP A 83 9.77 0.22 -4.05
CA ASP A 83 9.86 -1.23 -3.96
C ASP A 83 11.18 -1.67 -3.32
N ASP A 84 12.29 -1.02 -3.69
CA ASP A 84 13.63 -1.35 -3.19
C ASP A 84 13.74 -1.14 -1.67
N TYR A 85 13.04 -0.14 -1.15
CA TYR A 85 13.05 0.21 0.28
C TYR A 85 11.79 -0.26 1.03
N GLU A 86 10.82 -0.85 0.33
CA GLU A 86 9.51 -1.26 0.84
C GLU A 86 8.79 -0.15 1.62
N ILE A 87 8.81 1.08 1.09
CA ILE A 87 8.22 2.27 1.74
C ILE A 87 6.92 2.64 1.05
N ILE A 88 5.89 2.98 1.84
CA ILE A 88 4.69 3.71 1.37
C ILE A 88 4.80 5.15 1.84
N TYR A 89 4.63 6.11 0.94
CA TYR A 89 4.87 7.51 1.25
C TYR A 89 3.97 8.50 0.52
N PHE A 90 3.79 9.65 1.15
CA PHE A 90 3.23 10.85 0.54
C PHE A 90 4.30 11.50 -0.36
N PRO A 91 4.08 11.57 -1.68
CA PRO A 91 5.10 12.02 -2.61
C PRO A 91 5.27 13.55 -2.60
N ALA A 92 6.49 14.00 -2.85
CA ALA A 92 6.78 15.42 -3.09
C ALA A 92 6.32 15.80 -4.51
N VAL A 93 5.03 16.10 -4.66
CA VAL A 93 4.39 16.46 -5.93
C VAL A 93 4.03 17.93 -5.97
N ILE A 94 4.02 18.49 -7.18
CA ILE A 94 3.58 19.87 -7.38
C ILE A 94 2.08 19.94 -7.11
N PRO A 95 1.56 20.91 -6.32
CA PRO A 95 0.17 20.88 -5.85
C PRO A 95 -0.90 20.72 -6.95
N TRP A 96 -0.72 21.32 -8.13
CA TRP A 96 -1.69 21.18 -9.23
C TRP A 96 -1.62 19.84 -9.99
N GLN A 97 -0.62 19.00 -9.69
CA GLN A 97 -0.46 17.65 -10.26
C GLN A 97 -0.96 16.54 -9.32
N THR A 98 -1.52 16.88 -8.16
CA THR A 98 -2.15 15.92 -7.24
C THR A 98 -3.63 16.22 -7.02
N ASN A 99 -4.36 15.25 -6.51
CA ASN A 99 -5.78 15.38 -6.24
C ASN A 99 -6.09 16.45 -5.15
N GLU A 100 -7.34 16.91 -5.14
CA GLU A 100 -7.78 17.97 -4.22
C GLU A 100 -7.70 17.58 -2.75
N ARG A 101 -7.92 16.30 -2.43
CA ARG A 101 -7.86 15.80 -1.04
C ARG A 101 -6.44 15.92 -0.50
N MET A 102 -5.44 15.46 -1.25
CA MET A 102 -4.03 15.54 -0.86
C MET A 102 -3.51 16.98 -0.80
N ARG A 103 -3.93 17.85 -1.73
CA ARG A 103 -3.57 19.29 -1.68
C ARG A 103 -3.94 19.98 -0.38
N ASN A 104 -5.10 19.63 0.18
CA ASN A 104 -5.67 20.27 1.37
C ASN A 104 -5.40 19.48 2.65
N MET A 105 -4.65 18.38 2.56
CA MET A 105 -4.39 17.48 3.69
C MET A 105 -3.33 18.05 4.62
N THR A 106 -3.60 18.04 5.92
CA THR A 106 -2.59 18.35 6.94
C THR A 106 -1.75 17.11 7.26
N LYS A 107 -0.56 17.33 7.83
CA LYS A 107 0.27 16.22 8.33
C LYS A 107 -0.50 15.33 9.32
N ASP A 108 -1.25 15.92 10.25
CA ASP A 108 -2.02 15.15 11.24
C ASP A 108 -3.11 14.28 10.59
N GLN A 109 -3.75 14.76 9.52
CA GLN A 109 -4.72 13.95 8.78
C GLN A 109 -4.04 12.76 8.09
N LEU A 110 -2.86 12.98 7.52
CA LEU A 110 -2.06 11.91 6.91
C LEU A 110 -1.60 10.89 7.96
N ASP A 111 -1.07 11.35 9.09
CA ASP A 111 -0.63 10.49 10.19
C ASP A 111 -1.77 9.62 10.72
N ASN A 112 -2.96 10.19 10.88
CA ASN A 112 -4.14 9.44 11.29
C ASN A 112 -4.52 8.34 10.27
N ILE A 113 -4.37 8.62 8.98
CA ILE A 113 -4.61 7.62 7.92
C ILE A 113 -3.54 6.52 8.01
N PHE A 114 -2.26 6.87 8.10
CA PHE A 114 -1.19 5.89 8.22
C PHE A 114 -1.32 5.03 9.48
N HIS A 115 -1.57 5.63 10.65
CA HIS A 115 -1.80 4.87 11.89
C HIS A 115 -2.99 3.93 11.78
N LYS A 116 -4.10 4.38 11.18
CA LYS A 116 -5.26 3.51 10.91
C LYS A 116 -4.86 2.31 10.04
N TRP A 117 -4.13 2.53 8.95
CA TRP A 117 -3.72 1.45 8.05
C TRP A 117 -2.67 0.52 8.65
N ILE A 118 -1.67 1.05 9.34
CA ILE A 118 -0.70 0.27 10.11
C ILE A 118 -1.43 -0.62 11.12
N GLY A 119 -2.35 -0.05 11.91
CA GLY A 119 -3.13 -0.79 12.90
C GLY A 119 -4.11 -1.79 12.30
N MET A 120 -4.49 -1.66 11.02
CA MET A 120 -5.21 -2.70 10.30
C MET A 120 -4.26 -3.80 9.78
N LEU A 121 -3.04 -3.46 9.38
CA LEU A 121 -2.05 -4.38 8.81
C LEU A 121 -1.39 -5.25 9.88
N THR A 122 -1.02 -4.66 11.01
CA THR A 122 -0.26 -5.29 12.09
C THR A 122 -0.62 -4.69 13.44
N ASP A 123 -0.31 -5.39 14.52
CA ASP A 123 -0.42 -4.87 15.89
C ASP A 123 0.93 -4.26 16.37
N GLU A 124 1.96 -4.26 15.52
CA GLU A 124 3.26 -3.65 15.78
C GLU A 124 3.21 -2.12 15.68
N GLU A 125 3.98 -1.45 16.54
CA GLU A 125 4.20 -0.01 16.42
C GLU A 125 5.19 0.28 15.28
N ILE A 126 4.69 0.84 14.18
CA ILE A 126 5.51 1.25 13.04
C ILE A 126 5.71 2.77 13.07
N THR A 127 6.97 3.18 12.90
CA THR A 127 7.34 4.59 12.88
C THR A 127 6.98 5.21 11.53
N ILE A 128 6.23 6.32 11.59
CA ILE A 128 6.01 7.21 10.45
C ILE A 128 7.08 8.30 10.48
N GLN A 129 7.85 8.45 9.41
CA GLN A 129 8.99 9.36 9.37
C GLN A 129 9.27 9.89 7.95
N ALA A 130 10.15 10.90 7.89
CA ALA A 130 10.75 11.34 6.64
C ALA A 130 11.90 10.39 6.26
N PHE A 131 11.98 10.08 4.98
CA PHE A 131 13.04 9.31 4.35
C PHE A 131 13.72 10.18 3.31
N ASP A 132 15.05 10.17 3.34
CA ASP A 132 15.88 10.76 2.32
C ASP A 132 16.42 9.64 1.43
N PHE A 133 16.04 9.66 0.15
CA PHE A 133 16.62 8.80 -0.87
C PHE A 133 17.77 9.55 -1.52
N ASP A 134 18.99 9.06 -1.30
CA ASP A 134 20.22 9.48 -2.00
C ASP A 134 20.23 8.98 -3.45
#